data_AF-A0A960W6P5-F1
#
_entry.id   AF-A0A960W6P5-F1
#
_cell.length_a   1.000
_cell.length_b   1.000
_cell.length_c   1.000
_cell.angle_alpha   90.00
_cell.angle_beta   90.00
_cell.angle_gamma   90.00
#
_symmetry.space_group_name_H-M   'P 1'
#
loop_
_entity.id
_entity.type
_entity.pdbx_description
1 polymer ?
#
loop_
_entity_poly.entity_id
_entity_poly.type
_entity_poly.pdbx_seq_one_letter_code
_entity_poly.pdbx_strand_id
1 'polypeptide(L)'
;MRKWFACILFLTVLLCGMRIYPVENFAPEERAYLLNLARAALDWSVRDGNAPSVDSAELPETLREKAGCFVTLTHRTAGLRGCMGSLTASEPLYKQVIDKTITAAHRDPRFEPVLPDELGDIKISVSILTVPKRLFFESPSSLLRSLTPGTDGVVIETRFGSSTFLPQVWDDLPDKSMFLSQLCAKHGAPQTIWLTDPTVRVYTYRAIVFEEDEFGRIAVGSGGAVAGPNGARIVGNAVWGTPLPSDTAPEPGTRLEPLLILSPDSDISHQ
;
A
#
# COMPACT_ATOMS: atom_id res chain seq x y z
N MET A 1 -43.07 -30.44 22.61
CA MET A 1 -43.24 -30.62 21.14
C MET A 1 -42.80 -29.32 20.48
N ARG A 2 -41.63 -29.24 19.81
CA ARG A 2 -41.44 -29.52 18.36
C ARG A 2 -42.48 -28.72 17.53
N LYS A 3 -42.18 -27.79 16.61
CA LYS A 3 -41.12 -27.63 15.59
C LYS A 3 -41.34 -26.25 14.90
N TRP A 4 -40.29 -25.45 14.64
CA TRP A 4 -39.76 -25.06 13.32
C TRP A 4 -40.69 -24.30 12.34
N PHE A 5 -40.28 -23.08 11.96
CA PHE A 5 -40.21 -22.51 10.59
C PHE A 5 -39.53 -21.12 10.75
N ALA A 6 -38.20 -20.97 10.65
CA ALA A 6 -37.38 -21.02 9.44
C ALA A 6 -37.96 -20.16 8.30
N CYS A 7 -37.60 -18.88 8.26
CA CYS A 7 -37.54 -18.06 7.05
C CYS A 7 -36.68 -16.80 7.31
N ILE A 8 -35.42 -17.03 7.68
CA ILE A 8 -34.35 -16.05 7.40
C ILE A 8 -34.10 -16.21 5.91
N LEU A 9 -34.81 -15.44 5.09
CA LEU A 9 -34.55 -15.38 3.67
C LEU A 9 -33.27 -14.57 3.50
N PHE A 10 -32.17 -15.33 3.38
CA PHE A 10 -30.92 -14.92 2.76
C PHE A 10 -31.23 -14.06 1.53
N LEU A 11 -31.06 -12.74 1.67
CA LEU A 11 -30.94 -11.88 0.51
C LEU A 11 -29.51 -12.09 0.01
N THR A 12 -29.38 -13.12 -0.84
CA THR A 12 -28.19 -13.42 -1.62
C THR A 12 -27.90 -12.22 -2.49
N VAL A 13 -27.07 -11.32 -1.99
CA VAL A 13 -26.46 -10.28 -2.81
C VAL A 13 -25.55 -11.03 -3.79
N LEU A 14 -25.97 -11.10 -5.04
CA LEU A 14 -25.08 -11.29 -6.19
C LEU A 14 -24.10 -10.12 -6.22
N LEU A 15 -23.07 -10.19 -5.38
CA LEU A 15 -21.85 -9.41 -5.53
C LEU A 15 -20.84 -10.35 -6.17
N CYS A 16 -20.57 -10.06 -7.43
CA CYS A 16 -19.43 -10.59 -8.16
C CYS A 16 -18.17 -10.48 -7.28
N GLY A 17 -17.74 -11.61 -6.72
CA GLY A 17 -16.35 -11.98 -6.42
C GLY A 17 -15.43 -11.05 -5.62
N MET A 18 -15.88 -9.97 -4.99
CA MET A 18 -15.01 -9.14 -4.13
C MET A 18 -15.09 -9.63 -2.69
N ARG A 19 -14.21 -10.56 -2.34
CA ARG A 19 -14.02 -10.99 -0.96
C ARG A 19 -13.25 -9.91 -0.22
N ILE A 20 -13.97 -9.06 0.50
CA ILE A 20 -13.36 -7.98 1.29
C ILE A 20 -12.67 -8.63 2.50
N TYR A 21 -11.35 -8.77 2.44
CA TYR A 21 -10.58 -9.16 3.62
C TYR A 21 -10.51 -8.00 4.61
N PRO A 22 -10.76 -8.25 5.91
CA PRO A 22 -10.59 -7.23 6.92
C PRO A 22 -9.11 -6.84 6.94
N VAL A 23 -8.85 -5.55 6.78
CA VAL A 23 -7.49 -4.99 6.72
C VAL A 23 -6.66 -5.42 7.93
N GLU A 24 -7.29 -5.67 9.09
CA GLU A 24 -6.70 -6.11 10.37
C GLU A 24 -5.90 -7.44 10.34
N ASN A 25 -5.74 -8.10 9.19
CA ASN A 25 -5.26 -9.48 9.09
C ASN A 25 -4.01 -9.71 8.23
N PHE A 26 -3.17 -8.70 7.98
CA PHE A 26 -1.87 -8.93 7.33
C PHE A 26 -0.85 -9.47 8.33
N ALA A 27 -0.31 -10.66 8.07
CA ALA A 27 0.73 -11.27 8.88
C ALA A 27 2.04 -10.43 8.81
N PRO A 28 2.89 -10.44 9.85
CA PRO A 28 4.17 -9.73 9.83
C PRO A 28 5.01 -10.04 8.58
N GLU A 29 4.97 -11.30 8.11
CA GLU A 29 5.64 -11.76 6.92
C GLU A 29 5.09 -11.07 5.66
N GLU A 30 3.78 -10.98 5.51
CA GLU A 30 3.15 -10.31 4.35
C GLU A 30 3.48 -8.81 4.31
N ARG A 31 3.59 -8.15 5.46
CA ARG A 31 4.00 -6.74 5.57
C ARG A 31 5.44 -6.55 5.14
N ALA A 32 6.34 -7.38 5.67
CA ALA A 32 7.75 -7.39 5.28
C ALA A 32 7.91 -7.66 3.77
N TYR A 33 7.13 -8.57 3.20
CA TYR A 33 7.10 -8.82 1.76
C TYR A 33 6.74 -7.57 0.95
N LEU A 34 5.66 -6.88 1.32
CA LEU A 34 5.23 -5.68 0.60
C LEU A 34 6.24 -4.54 0.72
N LEU A 35 6.94 -4.41 1.85
CA LEU A 35 8.06 -3.46 1.98
C LEU A 35 9.22 -3.84 1.08
N ASN A 36 9.59 -5.12 1.01
CA ASN A 36 10.63 -5.61 0.10
C ASN A 36 10.23 -5.38 -1.37
N LEU A 37 8.95 -5.54 -1.69
CA LEU A 37 8.39 -5.30 -3.02
C LEU A 37 8.51 -3.84 -3.43
N ALA A 38 8.13 -2.96 -2.51
CA ALA A 38 8.29 -1.54 -2.70
C ALA A 38 9.77 -1.16 -2.85
N ARG A 39 10.67 -1.69 -2.00
CA ARG A 39 12.11 -1.43 -2.08
C ARG A 39 12.72 -1.88 -3.42
N ALA A 40 12.41 -3.10 -3.86
CA ALA A 40 12.84 -3.60 -5.16
C ALA A 40 12.31 -2.73 -6.32
N ALA A 41 11.01 -2.38 -6.27
CA ALA A 41 10.40 -1.51 -7.28
C ALA A 41 11.03 -0.11 -7.31
N LEU A 42 11.37 0.46 -6.16
CA LEU A 42 12.06 1.74 -6.08
C LEU A 42 13.45 1.63 -6.69
N ASP A 43 14.29 0.71 -6.20
CA ASP A 43 15.69 0.61 -6.59
C ASP A 43 15.83 0.32 -8.09
N TRP A 44 15.03 -0.60 -8.63
CA TRP A 44 15.13 -1.03 -10.02
C TRP A 44 14.54 -0.02 -10.99
N SER A 45 13.47 0.66 -10.62
CA SER A 45 12.91 1.70 -11.49
C SER A 45 13.83 2.92 -11.57
N VAL A 46 14.52 3.26 -10.48
CA VAL A 46 15.46 4.39 -10.44
C VAL A 46 16.78 4.06 -11.14
N ARG A 47 17.30 2.84 -10.99
CA ARG A 47 18.61 2.45 -11.59
C ARG A 47 18.49 2.00 -13.04
N ASP A 48 17.50 1.16 -13.32
CA ASP A 48 17.45 0.36 -14.55
C ASP A 48 16.19 0.65 -15.39
N GLY A 49 15.24 1.44 -14.85
CA GLY A 49 13.94 1.68 -15.49
C GLY A 49 13.01 0.47 -15.45
N ASN A 50 13.33 -0.54 -14.63
CA ASN A 50 12.62 -1.82 -14.54
C ASN A 50 11.70 -1.90 -13.31
N ALA A 51 10.80 -2.88 -13.30
CA ALA A 51 9.88 -3.14 -12.21
C ALA A 51 9.85 -4.64 -11.88
N PRO A 52 9.68 -5.05 -10.62
CA PRO A 52 9.62 -6.47 -10.30
C PRO A 52 8.42 -7.18 -10.94
N SER A 53 8.67 -8.36 -11.49
CA SER A 53 7.71 -9.40 -11.87
C SER A 53 7.52 -10.40 -10.73
N VAL A 54 6.26 -10.64 -10.37
CA VAL A 54 5.90 -11.55 -9.27
C VAL A 54 4.95 -12.61 -9.81
N ASP A 55 5.27 -13.89 -9.58
CA ASP A 55 4.32 -14.98 -9.82
C ASP A 55 3.25 -14.97 -8.74
N SER A 56 2.04 -14.55 -9.13
CA SER A 56 0.90 -14.49 -8.22
C SER A 56 0.52 -15.87 -7.64
N ALA A 57 0.84 -16.98 -8.31
CA ALA A 57 0.48 -18.32 -7.85
C ALA A 57 1.16 -18.69 -6.52
N GLU A 58 2.30 -18.07 -6.22
CA GLU A 58 3.07 -18.30 -4.99
C GLU A 58 2.67 -17.36 -3.85
N LEU A 59 1.80 -16.38 -4.11
CA LEU A 59 1.38 -15.40 -3.12
C LEU A 59 0.19 -15.85 -2.27
N PRO A 60 0.20 -15.50 -0.97
CA PRO A 60 -1.00 -15.55 -0.13
C PRO A 60 -2.20 -14.85 -0.82
N GLU A 61 -3.41 -15.38 -0.60
CA GLU A 61 -4.64 -14.85 -1.20
C GLU A 61 -4.84 -13.37 -0.85
N THR A 62 -4.54 -12.99 0.39
CA THR A 62 -4.56 -11.61 0.92
C THR A 62 -3.81 -10.60 0.04
N LEU A 63 -2.66 -10.98 -0.55
CA LEU A 63 -1.86 -10.10 -1.41
C LEU A 63 -2.38 -10.04 -2.85
N ARG A 64 -3.12 -11.07 -3.28
CA ARG A 64 -3.76 -11.16 -4.60
C ARG A 64 -5.09 -10.42 -4.68
N GLU A 65 -5.68 -10.11 -3.53
CA GLU A 65 -6.94 -9.39 -3.44
C GLU A 65 -6.76 -7.90 -3.74
N LYS A 66 -7.85 -7.27 -4.19
CA LYS A 66 -7.84 -5.85 -4.52
C LYS A 66 -7.94 -5.02 -3.25
N ALA A 67 -6.95 -4.18 -2.99
CA ALA A 67 -6.97 -3.24 -1.87
C ALA A 67 -6.38 -1.89 -2.28
N GLY A 68 -7.06 -0.81 -1.89
CA GLY A 68 -6.49 0.53 -2.00
C GLY A 68 -5.24 0.62 -1.14
N CYS A 69 -4.19 1.27 -1.65
CA CYS A 69 -2.98 1.48 -0.89
C CYS A 69 -2.31 2.80 -1.24
N PHE A 70 -1.49 3.28 -0.32
CA PHE A 70 -0.57 4.40 -0.51
C PHE A 70 0.84 3.93 -0.20
N VAL A 71 1.80 4.33 -1.04
CA VAL A 71 3.22 4.17 -0.77
C VAL A 71 3.78 5.56 -0.54
N THR A 72 4.49 5.71 0.58
CA THR A 72 5.13 6.96 0.98
C THR A 72 6.63 6.75 1.05
N LEU A 73 7.37 7.62 0.39
CA LEU A 73 8.82 7.73 0.42
C LEU A 73 9.18 8.92 1.32
N THR A 74 10.06 8.72 2.28
CA THR A 74 10.58 9.78 3.14
C THR A 74 12.10 9.73 3.16
N HIS A 75 12.75 10.88 3.17
CA HIS A 75 14.14 10.97 3.59
C HIS A 75 14.21 10.70 5.09
N ARG A 76 15.22 9.94 5.51
CA ARG A 76 15.48 9.70 6.95
C ARG A 76 15.77 11.00 7.71
N THR A 77 16.26 12.02 7.02
CA THR A 77 16.69 13.29 7.62
C THR A 77 15.87 14.53 7.19
N ALA A 78 15.13 14.46 6.09
CA ALA A 78 14.55 15.64 5.43
C ALA A 78 13.03 15.57 5.16
N GLY A 79 12.33 14.53 5.64
CA GLY A 79 10.87 14.44 5.57
C GLY A 79 10.35 13.82 4.27
N LEU A 80 9.15 14.23 3.82
CA LEU A 80 8.44 13.60 2.68
C LEU A 80 9.20 13.78 1.35
N ARG A 81 9.37 12.68 0.61
CA ARG A 81 10.03 12.64 -0.72
C ARG A 81 9.11 12.22 -1.87
N GLY A 82 8.00 11.57 -1.56
CA GLY A 82 6.96 11.19 -2.51
C GLY A 82 5.84 10.44 -1.82
N CYS A 83 4.60 10.60 -2.26
CA CYS A 83 3.48 9.80 -1.76
C CYS A 83 2.41 9.66 -2.83
N MET A 84 2.19 8.41 -3.28
CA MET A 84 1.19 8.11 -4.29
C MET A 84 0.37 6.90 -3.87
N GLY A 85 -0.90 6.91 -4.26
CA GLY A 85 -1.83 5.87 -3.86
C GLY A 85 -3.21 6.02 -4.45
N SER A 86 -4.07 5.07 -4.15
CA SER A 86 -5.47 5.10 -4.54
C SER A 86 -6.36 4.52 -3.44
N LEU A 87 -7.52 5.15 -3.25
CA LEU A 87 -8.53 4.71 -2.26
C LEU A 87 -9.20 3.39 -2.65
N THR A 88 -9.31 3.15 -3.96
CA THR A 88 -9.80 1.90 -4.54
C THR A 88 -8.70 1.28 -5.37
N ALA A 89 -8.81 -0.02 -5.61
CA ALA A 89 -7.86 -0.74 -6.45
C ALA A 89 -8.58 -1.45 -7.59
N SER A 90 -8.05 -1.27 -8.80
CA SER A 90 -8.42 -2.06 -9.98
C SER A 90 -7.63 -3.36 -10.06
N GLU A 91 -6.43 -3.38 -9.49
CA GLU A 91 -5.46 -4.48 -9.50
C GLU A 91 -5.25 -5.10 -8.10
N PRO A 92 -4.69 -6.32 -8.02
CA PRO A 92 -4.19 -6.91 -6.78
C PRO A 92 -3.26 -6.00 -5.98
N LEU A 93 -3.27 -6.16 -4.65
CA LEU A 93 -2.48 -5.34 -3.72
C LEU A 93 -0.98 -5.37 -4.04
N TYR A 94 -0.39 -6.53 -4.32
CA TYR A 94 1.05 -6.62 -4.62
C TYR A 94 1.42 -5.75 -5.84
N LYS A 95 0.61 -5.78 -6.91
CA LYS A 95 0.82 -4.94 -8.10
C LYS A 95 0.64 -3.46 -7.79
N GLN A 96 -0.37 -3.14 -6.99
CA GLN A 96 -0.61 -1.77 -6.55
C GLN A 96 0.59 -1.22 -5.78
N VAL A 97 1.21 -2.00 -4.88
CA VAL A 97 2.43 -1.57 -4.17
C VAL A 97 3.57 -1.28 -5.14
N ILE A 98 3.81 -2.12 -6.14
CA ILE A 98 4.83 -1.86 -7.19
C ILE A 98 4.53 -0.55 -7.92
N ASP A 99 3.33 -0.43 -8.49
CA ASP A 99 2.91 0.72 -9.30
C ASP A 99 2.97 2.03 -8.51
N LYS A 100 2.46 2.03 -7.27
CA LYS A 100 2.44 3.22 -6.41
C LYS A 100 3.83 3.59 -5.92
N THR A 101 4.73 2.62 -5.73
CA THR A 101 6.13 2.93 -5.41
C THR A 101 6.82 3.64 -6.57
N ILE A 102 6.72 3.09 -7.78
CA ILE A 102 7.31 3.68 -8.99
C ILE A 102 6.72 5.07 -9.25
N THR A 103 5.39 5.20 -9.13
CA THR A 103 4.73 6.50 -9.32
C THR A 103 5.16 7.51 -8.26
N ALA A 104 5.31 7.10 -7.00
CA ALA A 104 5.81 7.99 -5.94
C ALA A 104 7.26 8.44 -6.17
N ALA A 105 8.10 7.59 -6.75
CA ALA A 105 9.48 7.90 -7.07
C ALA A 105 9.65 8.82 -8.28
N HIS A 106 8.82 8.65 -9.31
CA HIS A 106 9.04 9.27 -10.63
C HIS A 106 8.01 10.33 -11.04
N ARG A 107 6.82 10.31 -10.45
CA ARG A 107 5.64 11.03 -10.99
C ARG A 107 4.81 11.74 -9.92
N ASP A 108 5.33 11.90 -8.71
CA ASP A 108 4.68 12.77 -7.73
C ASP A 108 4.92 14.24 -8.17
N PRO A 109 3.87 14.99 -8.55
CA PRO A 109 4.02 16.32 -9.18
C PRO A 109 4.60 17.38 -8.23
N ARG A 110 4.79 17.06 -6.95
CA ARG A 110 5.39 17.95 -5.95
C ARG A 110 6.91 17.86 -5.90
N PHE A 111 7.51 16.83 -6.50
CA PHE A 111 8.93 16.54 -6.40
C PHE A 111 9.53 16.16 -7.77
N GLU A 112 10.82 16.43 -7.95
CA GLU A 112 11.56 15.87 -9.08
C GLU A 112 11.72 14.34 -8.91
N PRO A 113 11.93 13.57 -10.00
CA PRO A 113 12.19 12.14 -9.91
C PRO A 113 13.33 11.80 -8.93
N VAL A 114 13.21 10.67 -8.22
CA VAL A 114 14.24 10.16 -7.30
C VAL A 114 15.51 9.79 -8.06
N LEU A 115 16.66 10.23 -7.55
CA LEU A 115 17.98 9.92 -8.09
C LEU A 115 18.61 8.69 -7.42
N PRO A 116 19.52 7.97 -8.12
CA PRO A 116 20.17 6.77 -7.58
C PRO A 116 20.95 6.95 -6.27
N ASP A 117 21.52 8.13 -6.04
CA ASP A 117 22.26 8.48 -4.83
C ASP A 117 21.34 8.74 -3.61
N GLU A 118 20.07 9.07 -3.84
CA GLU A 118 19.06 9.24 -2.78
C GLU A 118 18.58 7.89 -2.20
N LEU A 119 18.67 6.80 -2.97
CA LEU A 119 18.10 5.48 -2.60
C LEU A 119 18.54 5.00 -1.21
N GLY A 120 19.81 5.26 -0.86
CA GLY A 120 20.39 4.90 0.42
C GLY A 120 19.79 5.66 1.61
N ASP A 121 19.21 6.84 1.41
CA ASP A 121 18.61 7.69 2.45
C ASP A 121 17.07 7.60 2.49
N ILE A 122 16.43 7.06 1.46
CA ILE A 122 14.98 6.91 1.42
C ILE A 122 14.54 5.77 2.35
N LYS A 123 13.48 6.03 3.12
CA LYS A 123 12.65 5.09 3.88
C LYS A 123 11.29 4.94 3.21
N ILE A 124 10.75 3.73 3.20
CA ILE A 124 9.46 3.41 2.62
C ILE A 124 8.44 3.07 3.72
N SER A 125 7.23 3.58 3.55
CA SER A 125 6.04 3.17 4.29
C SER A 125 4.92 2.78 3.33
N VAL A 126 4.20 1.71 3.66
CA VAL A 126 3.02 1.23 2.93
C VAL A 126 1.80 1.37 3.82
N SER A 127 0.73 1.95 3.28
CA SER A 127 -0.57 2.09 3.94
C SER A 127 -1.62 1.32 3.15
N ILE A 128 -2.14 0.22 3.69
CA ILE A 128 -3.22 -0.58 3.08
C ILE A 128 -4.56 -0.12 3.64
N LEU A 129 -5.53 0.14 2.76
CA LEU A 129 -6.78 0.79 3.11
C LEU A 129 -7.96 -0.17 3.08
N THR A 130 -8.89 0.01 4.03
CA THR A 130 -10.22 -0.60 3.90
C THR A 130 -11.00 0.14 2.83
N VAL A 131 -11.97 -0.54 2.20
CA VAL A 131 -12.90 0.14 1.30
C VAL A 131 -13.63 1.27 2.04
N PRO A 132 -13.58 2.53 1.55
CA PRO A 132 -14.28 3.64 2.20
C PRO A 132 -15.78 3.39 2.30
N LYS A 133 -16.33 3.59 3.49
CA LYS A 133 -17.77 3.46 3.77
C LYS A 133 -18.38 4.83 3.94
N ARG A 134 -19.57 5.04 3.35
CA ARG A 134 -20.28 6.30 3.47
C ARG A 134 -20.67 6.56 4.93
N LEU A 135 -20.31 7.73 5.43
CA LEU A 135 -20.70 8.23 6.74
C LEU A 135 -21.94 9.11 6.58
N PHE A 136 -23.06 8.67 7.13
CA PHE A 136 -24.29 9.46 7.15
C PHE A 136 -24.32 10.36 8.37
N PHE A 137 -24.73 11.62 8.18
CA PHE A 137 -24.82 12.64 9.22
C PHE A 137 -25.97 13.59 8.88
N GLU A 138 -26.54 14.23 9.90
CA GLU A 138 -27.71 15.13 9.77
C GLU A 138 -27.33 16.61 9.91
N SER A 139 -26.18 16.87 10.51
CA SER A 139 -25.66 18.21 10.78
C SER A 139 -24.13 18.21 10.88
N PRO A 140 -23.46 19.36 10.70
CA PRO A 140 -22.01 19.46 10.89
C PRO A 140 -21.55 18.99 12.29
N SER A 141 -22.33 19.30 13.32
CA SER A 141 -22.05 18.85 14.70
C SER A 141 -22.14 17.33 14.84
N SER A 142 -23.08 16.67 14.16
CA SER A 142 -23.15 15.20 14.15
C SER A 142 -22.00 14.57 13.38
N LEU A 143 -21.57 15.17 12.26
CA LEU A 143 -20.41 14.72 11.50
C LEU A 143 -19.14 14.72 12.36
N LEU A 144 -18.86 15.84 13.05
CA LEU A 144 -17.71 15.94 13.95
C LEU A 144 -17.75 14.89 15.07
N ARG A 145 -18.92 14.56 15.61
CA ARG A 145 -19.02 13.52 16.65
C ARG A 145 -18.72 12.12 16.13
N SER A 146 -19.09 11.83 14.89
CA SER A 146 -18.93 10.50 14.29
C SER A 146 -17.50 10.18 13.83
N LEU A 147 -16.65 11.18 13.63
CA LEU A 147 -15.24 10.97 13.25
C LEU A 147 -14.38 10.61 14.47
N THR A 148 -13.42 9.72 14.29
CA THR A 148 -12.48 9.26 15.32
C THR A 148 -11.04 9.61 14.91
N PRO A 149 -10.41 10.62 15.54
CA PRO A 149 -9.03 10.99 15.26
C PRO A 149 -8.06 9.83 15.50
N GLY A 150 -6.99 9.76 14.72
CA GLY A 150 -6.02 8.66 14.70
C GLY A 150 -6.54 7.33 14.16
N THR A 151 -7.85 7.17 13.95
CA THR A 151 -8.46 5.92 13.46
C THR A 151 -9.03 6.06 12.05
N ASP A 152 -9.78 7.13 11.80
CA ASP A 152 -10.50 7.30 10.54
C ASP A 152 -9.64 8.03 9.51
N GLY A 153 -9.35 7.38 8.38
CA GLY A 153 -9.07 8.07 7.14
C GLY A 153 -10.38 8.64 6.59
N VAL A 154 -10.34 9.86 6.06
CA VAL A 154 -11.56 10.57 5.64
C VAL A 154 -11.44 11.00 4.20
N VAL A 155 -12.42 10.62 3.40
CA VAL A 155 -12.67 11.18 2.07
C VAL A 155 -13.82 12.16 2.20
N ILE A 156 -13.62 13.37 1.70
CA ILE A 156 -14.71 14.34 1.53
C ILE A 156 -14.91 14.63 0.04
N GLU A 157 -16.15 14.55 -0.39
CA GLU A 157 -16.58 14.90 -1.73
C GLU A 157 -17.48 16.13 -1.65
N THR A 158 -17.18 17.11 -2.48
CA THR A 158 -17.97 18.33 -2.65
C THR A 158 -18.24 18.54 -4.13
N ARG A 159 -19.01 19.58 -4.48
CA ARG A 159 -19.19 19.99 -5.87
C ARG A 159 -17.89 20.45 -6.58
N PHE A 160 -16.82 20.74 -5.82
CA PHE A 160 -15.53 21.19 -6.35
C PHE A 160 -14.56 20.04 -6.62
N GLY A 161 -14.84 18.84 -6.11
CA GLY A 161 -13.97 17.69 -6.25
C GLY A 161 -13.98 16.82 -5.01
N SER A 162 -12.92 16.03 -4.88
CA SER A 162 -12.73 15.10 -3.77
C SER A 162 -11.29 15.12 -3.30
N SER A 163 -11.10 14.86 -2.02
CA SER A 163 -9.78 14.74 -1.41
C SER A 163 -9.83 13.77 -0.24
N THR A 164 -8.66 13.25 0.13
CA THR A 164 -8.53 12.34 1.27
C THR A 164 -7.33 12.67 2.14
N PHE A 165 -7.45 12.31 3.42
CA PHE A 165 -6.36 12.26 4.39
C PHE A 165 -6.34 10.89 5.07
N LEU A 166 -5.14 10.38 5.29
CA LEU A 166 -4.88 9.17 6.04
C LEU A 166 -5.08 9.42 7.55
N PRO A 167 -5.32 8.36 8.36
CA PRO A 167 -5.46 8.50 9.81
C PRO A 167 -4.29 9.23 10.49
N GLN A 168 -3.05 9.05 10.02
CA GLN A 168 -1.88 9.71 10.61
C GLN A 168 -1.89 11.25 10.50
N VAL A 169 -2.65 11.81 9.56
CA VAL A 169 -2.73 13.28 9.37
C VAL A 169 -3.50 13.95 10.53
N TRP A 170 -4.21 13.16 11.35
CA TRP A 170 -4.85 13.66 12.56
C TRP A 170 -3.85 14.30 13.53
N ASP A 171 -2.62 13.78 13.59
CA ASP A 171 -1.59 14.26 14.53
C ASP A 171 -1.04 15.64 14.13
N ASP A 172 -1.15 16.02 12.86
CA ASP A 172 -0.68 17.29 12.32
C ASP A 172 -1.72 18.42 12.47
N LEU A 173 -2.95 18.12 12.90
CA LEU A 173 -4.06 19.07 12.92
C LEU A 173 -4.73 19.14 14.30
N PRO A 174 -5.08 20.35 14.77
CA PRO A 174 -5.48 20.54 16.17
C PRO A 174 -6.86 19.96 16.49
N ASP A 175 -7.77 19.92 15.52
CA ASP A 175 -9.13 19.43 15.72
C ASP A 175 -9.81 18.95 14.41
N LYS A 176 -10.97 18.32 14.58
CA LYS A 176 -11.83 17.79 13.50
C LYS A 176 -12.37 18.83 12.53
N SER A 177 -12.63 20.04 13.01
CA SER A 177 -13.13 21.13 12.18
C SER A 177 -12.04 21.59 11.21
N MET A 178 -10.82 21.78 11.73
CA MET A 178 -9.64 22.10 10.93
C MET A 178 -9.30 20.98 9.96
N PHE A 179 -9.40 19.71 10.38
CA PHE A 179 -9.18 18.56 9.51
C PHE A 179 -10.10 18.54 8.28
N LEU A 180 -11.41 18.70 8.48
CA LEU A 180 -12.37 18.77 7.37
C LEU A 180 -12.15 20.01 6.50
N SER A 181 -11.81 21.14 7.10
CA SER A 181 -11.55 22.39 6.39
C SER A 181 -10.31 22.31 5.50
N GLN A 182 -9.24 21.65 5.97
CA GLN A 182 -8.03 21.41 5.20
C GLN A 182 -8.25 20.40 4.07
N LEU A 183 -9.10 19.39 4.28
CA LEU A 183 -9.54 18.52 3.19
C LEU A 183 -10.25 19.33 2.09
N CYS A 184 -11.20 20.19 2.45
CA CYS A 184 -11.86 21.07 1.48
C CYS A 184 -10.84 21.93 0.70
N ALA A 185 -9.90 22.55 1.41
CA ALA A 185 -8.85 23.35 0.78
C ALA A 185 -7.96 22.52 -0.18
N LYS A 186 -7.66 21.26 0.15
CA LYS A 186 -6.79 20.38 -0.64
C LYS A 186 -7.28 20.15 -2.07
N HIS A 187 -8.60 20.18 -2.31
CA HIS A 187 -9.18 20.12 -3.65
C HIS A 187 -9.74 21.46 -4.13
N GLY A 188 -9.32 22.58 -3.51
CA GLY A 188 -9.65 23.94 -3.94
C GLY A 188 -11.04 24.43 -3.55
N ALA A 189 -11.76 23.74 -2.65
CA ALA A 189 -13.06 24.18 -2.18
C ALA A 189 -12.92 25.22 -1.03
N PRO A 190 -13.96 26.06 -0.80
CA PRO A 190 -14.05 26.88 0.40
C PRO A 190 -13.94 26.02 1.66
N GLN A 191 -13.08 26.41 2.61
CA GLN A 191 -12.78 25.65 3.83
C GLN A 191 -14.02 25.31 4.66
N THR A 192 -15.03 26.17 4.66
CA THR A 192 -16.25 26.02 5.46
C THR A 192 -17.40 25.35 4.70
N ILE A 193 -17.19 24.87 3.46
CA ILE A 193 -18.27 24.33 2.62
C ILE A 193 -18.99 23.14 3.28
N TRP A 194 -18.26 22.32 4.05
CA TRP A 194 -18.79 21.17 4.77
C TRP A 194 -19.79 21.56 5.88
N LEU A 195 -19.81 22.83 6.29
CA LEU A 195 -20.79 23.36 7.26
C LEU A 195 -22.15 23.66 6.63
N THR A 196 -22.18 23.99 5.33
CA THR A 196 -23.34 24.64 4.69
C THR A 196 -23.90 23.91 3.49
N ASP A 197 -23.08 23.14 2.76
CA ASP A 197 -23.49 22.50 1.52
C ASP A 197 -24.11 21.11 1.80
N PRO A 198 -25.41 20.90 1.51
CA PRO A 198 -26.09 19.63 1.77
C PRO A 198 -25.67 18.51 0.81
N THR A 199 -24.92 18.82 -0.25
CA THR A 199 -24.44 17.84 -1.23
C THR A 199 -23.13 17.15 -0.82
N VAL A 200 -22.50 17.63 0.26
CA VAL A 200 -21.26 17.09 0.80
C VAL A 200 -21.45 15.62 1.18
N ARG A 201 -20.56 14.76 0.71
CA ARG A 201 -20.50 13.35 1.11
C ARG A 201 -19.20 13.09 1.82
N VAL A 202 -19.28 12.38 2.93
CA VAL A 202 -18.13 11.95 3.71
C VAL A 202 -18.08 10.44 3.73
N TYR A 203 -16.89 9.90 3.56
CA TYR A 203 -16.61 8.48 3.68
C TYR A 203 -15.46 8.28 4.65
N THR A 204 -15.51 7.22 5.45
CA THR A 204 -14.43 6.84 6.35
C THR A 204 -13.84 5.49 5.96
N TYR A 205 -12.54 5.34 6.17
CA TYR A 205 -11.79 4.10 6.01
C TYR A 205 -10.76 3.97 7.13
N ARG A 206 -10.22 2.77 7.32
CA ARG A 206 -9.04 2.54 8.16
C ARG A 206 -7.83 2.26 7.28
N ALA A 207 -6.66 2.57 7.81
CA ALA A 207 -5.40 2.22 7.20
C ALA A 207 -4.60 1.33 8.16
N ILE A 208 -3.94 0.31 7.63
CA ILE A 208 -2.80 -0.30 8.30
C ILE A 208 -1.55 0.24 7.65
N VAL A 209 -0.72 0.84 8.49
CA VAL A 209 0.53 1.47 8.11
C VAL A 209 1.65 0.60 8.67
N PHE A 210 2.65 0.34 7.83
CA PHE A 210 3.89 -0.29 8.24
C PHE A 210 5.06 0.31 7.46
N GLU A 211 6.24 0.31 8.05
CA GLU A 211 7.44 0.95 7.53
C GLU A 211 8.71 0.09 7.69
N GLU A 212 9.74 0.37 6.89
CA GLU A 212 10.96 -0.45 6.85
C GLU A 212 11.71 -0.54 8.19
N ASP A 213 11.61 0.47 9.06
CA ASP A 213 12.33 0.45 10.34
C ASP A 213 11.72 -0.59 11.32
N GLU A 214 10.48 -1.03 11.12
CA GLU A 214 9.83 -2.08 11.93
C GLU A 214 10.40 -3.47 11.65
N PHE A 215 10.91 -3.71 10.43
CA PHE A 215 11.37 -5.03 9.97
C PHE A 215 12.86 -5.05 9.60
N GLY A 216 13.54 -3.90 9.67
CA GLY A 216 14.92 -3.73 9.24
C GLY A 216 15.05 -3.68 7.71
N ARG A 217 16.14 -3.08 7.21
CA ARG A 217 16.47 -3.14 5.78
C ARG A 217 16.82 -4.57 5.38
N ILE A 218 16.03 -5.17 4.50
CA ILE A 218 16.36 -6.44 3.86
C ILE A 218 16.90 -6.15 2.47
N ALA A 219 18.16 -6.52 2.22
CA ALA A 219 18.86 -6.22 0.98
C ALA A 219 18.28 -7.02 -0.19
N VAL A 220 17.80 -6.34 -1.22
CA VAL A 220 17.44 -6.96 -2.51
C VAL A 220 18.60 -6.71 -3.48
N GLY A 221 19.33 -7.76 -3.82
CA GLY A 221 20.42 -7.68 -4.80
C GLY A 221 19.91 -7.42 -6.22
N SER A 222 20.80 -6.98 -7.12
CA SER A 222 20.51 -6.63 -8.52
C SER A 222 20.06 -7.80 -9.41
N GLY A 223 20.01 -9.03 -8.90
CA GLY A 223 19.59 -10.22 -9.64
C GLY A 223 19.09 -11.32 -8.73
N GLY A 224 18.26 -10.99 -7.74
CA GLY A 224 17.91 -11.87 -6.60
C GLY A 224 17.22 -13.22 -6.93
N ALA A 225 16.57 -13.79 -5.91
CA ALA A 225 15.96 -15.13 -5.92
C ALA A 225 14.44 -15.07 -5.60
N VAL A 226 13.66 -16.07 -6.03
CA VAL A 226 12.23 -16.23 -5.67
C VAL A 226 12.09 -17.33 -4.61
N ALA A 227 11.27 -17.09 -3.58
CA ALA A 227 10.88 -18.06 -2.57
C ALA A 227 9.38 -18.36 -2.66
N GLY A 228 9.04 -19.63 -2.96
CA GLY A 228 7.68 -20.15 -2.94
C GLY A 228 7.48 -21.21 -1.84
N PRO A 229 6.27 -21.78 -1.69
CA PRO A 229 5.98 -22.83 -0.71
C PRO A 229 6.83 -24.11 -0.89
N ASN A 230 7.51 -24.24 -2.03
CA ASN A 230 8.43 -25.34 -2.35
C ASN A 230 9.92 -24.98 -2.12
N GLY A 231 10.19 -23.92 -1.36
CA GLY A 231 11.54 -23.40 -1.14
C GLY A 231 11.92 -22.32 -2.17
N ALA A 232 13.14 -21.81 -2.03
CA ALA A 232 13.62 -20.73 -2.87
C ALA A 232 14.61 -21.22 -3.92
N ARG A 233 14.47 -20.69 -5.13
CA ARG A 233 15.41 -20.93 -6.23
C ARG A 233 16.22 -19.67 -6.45
N ILE A 234 17.53 -19.77 -6.19
CA ILE A 234 18.51 -18.77 -6.62
C ILE A 234 18.63 -18.87 -8.13
N VAL A 235 18.36 -17.74 -8.79
CA VAL A 235 18.52 -17.60 -10.23
C VAL A 235 19.35 -16.35 -10.48
N GLY A 236 20.60 -16.37 -9.99
CA GLY A 236 21.53 -15.26 -10.21
C GLY A 236 22.59 -15.09 -9.14
N ASN A 237 23.53 -14.21 -9.45
CA ASN A 237 24.74 -13.96 -8.69
C ASN A 237 24.63 -12.57 -8.02
N ALA A 238 24.56 -12.51 -6.68
CA ALA A 238 24.64 -11.24 -5.96
C ALA A 238 25.45 -11.32 -4.65
N VAL A 239 26.50 -10.48 -4.54
CA VAL A 239 26.97 -9.89 -3.28
C VAL A 239 27.39 -8.44 -3.53
N TRP A 240 27.05 -7.56 -2.59
CA TRP A 240 27.41 -6.15 -2.60
C TRP A 240 28.92 -5.96 -2.35
N GLY A 241 29.63 -5.37 -3.31
CA GLY A 241 31.03 -4.94 -3.15
C GLY A 241 32.10 -6.04 -3.01
N THR A 242 31.74 -7.32 -3.06
CA THR A 242 32.69 -8.46 -2.94
C THR A 242 32.51 -9.43 -4.12
N PRO A 243 33.58 -9.94 -4.76
CA PRO A 243 33.44 -10.99 -5.77
C PRO A 243 32.82 -12.24 -5.13
N LEU A 244 31.83 -12.82 -5.81
CA LEU A 244 31.26 -14.11 -5.43
C LEU A 244 32.33 -15.21 -5.53
N PRO A 245 32.51 -16.06 -4.50
CA PRO A 245 33.30 -17.28 -4.64
C PRO A 245 32.66 -18.17 -5.70
N SER A 246 33.47 -18.87 -6.50
CA SER A 246 33.04 -19.71 -7.62
C SER A 246 32.15 -20.91 -7.24
N ASP A 247 31.77 -21.07 -5.97
CA ASP A 247 31.09 -22.26 -5.43
C ASP A 247 29.77 -21.96 -4.68
N THR A 248 29.21 -20.76 -4.69
CA THR A 248 27.98 -20.45 -3.93
C THR A 248 26.72 -20.41 -4.80
N ALA A 249 26.39 -21.54 -5.42
CA ALA A 249 25.00 -21.89 -5.63
C ALA A 249 24.46 -22.48 -4.31
N PRO A 250 23.24 -22.15 -3.86
CA PRO A 250 22.66 -22.85 -2.72
C PRO A 250 22.53 -24.34 -3.08
N GLU A 251 22.84 -25.22 -2.14
CA GLU A 251 22.59 -26.64 -2.39
C GLU A 251 21.10 -26.89 -2.63
N PRO A 252 20.73 -27.77 -3.58
CA PRO A 252 19.36 -28.18 -3.80
C PRO A 252 18.70 -28.60 -2.48
N GLY A 253 17.68 -27.85 -2.03
CA GLY A 253 16.97 -28.11 -0.76
C GLY A 253 17.22 -27.10 0.37
N THR A 254 18.00 -26.04 0.13
CA THR A 254 18.16 -24.93 1.09
C THR A 254 16.85 -24.11 1.20
N ARG A 255 16.31 -23.98 2.41
CA ARG A 255 15.08 -23.21 2.69
C ARG A 255 15.44 -21.73 2.89
N LEU A 256 15.11 -20.86 1.93
CA LEU A 256 15.20 -19.39 2.12
C LEU A 256 13.84 -18.84 2.58
N GLU A 257 13.90 -17.75 3.35
CA GLU A 257 12.73 -17.12 3.96
C GLU A 257 11.74 -16.57 2.89
N PRO A 258 10.42 -16.64 3.14
CA PRO A 258 9.37 -16.67 2.11
C PRO A 258 9.08 -15.34 1.36
N LEU A 259 9.96 -14.34 1.35
CA LEU A 259 9.56 -12.97 1.05
C LEU A 259 10.49 -12.15 0.11
N LEU A 260 11.07 -12.78 -0.91
CA LEU A 260 12.00 -12.14 -1.85
C LEU A 260 11.43 -12.06 -3.30
N ILE A 261 11.79 -11.01 -4.07
CA ILE A 261 11.04 -10.47 -5.23
C ILE A 261 11.97 -10.18 -6.42
N LEU A 262 11.56 -10.47 -7.69
CA LEU A 262 12.43 -10.32 -8.89
C LEU A 262 11.89 -9.68 -10.19
N SER A 263 12.73 -9.43 -11.23
CA SER A 263 12.60 -8.50 -12.41
C SER A 263 12.28 -9.22 -13.74
N PRO A 264 11.69 -8.56 -14.76
CA PRO A 264 11.33 -9.12 -16.07
C PRO A 264 12.48 -9.60 -16.98
N ASP A 265 13.73 -9.17 -16.77
CA ASP A 265 14.85 -9.49 -17.68
C ASP A 265 15.49 -10.88 -17.45
N SER A 266 14.86 -11.75 -16.65
CA SER A 266 15.35 -13.12 -16.39
C SER A 266 14.93 -14.11 -17.48
N ASP A 267 15.52 -13.99 -18.67
CA ASP A 267 15.45 -15.04 -19.70
C ASP A 267 16.52 -16.11 -19.40
N ILE A 268 16.09 -17.33 -19.03
CA ILE A 268 16.94 -18.53 -19.09
C ILE A 268 16.24 -19.53 -20.00
N SER A 269 16.27 -19.22 -21.28
CA SER A 269 16.22 -20.25 -22.30
C SER A 269 17.57 -21.01 -22.31
N HIS A 270 17.48 -22.32 -22.08
CA HIS A 270 18.51 -23.35 -22.27
C HIS A 270 19.76 -23.33 -21.37
N GLN A 271 19.78 -24.22 -20.36
CA GLN A 271 20.76 -25.32 -20.22
C GLN A 271 20.38 -26.28 -19.10
#